data_AF-A0A8S2RM42-F1
#
_entry.id   AF-A0A8S2RM42-F1
#
_cell.length_a   1.000
_cell.length_b   1.000
_cell.length_c   1.000
_cell.angle_alpha   90.00
_cell.angle_beta   90.00
_cell.angle_gamma   90.00
#
_symmetry.space_group_name_H-M   'P 1'
#
loop_
_entity.id
_entity.type
_entity.pdbx_description
1 polymer ?
#
loop_
_entity_poly.entity_id
_entity_poly.type
_entity_poly.pdbx_seq_one_letter_code
_entity_poly.pdbx_strand_id
1 'polypeptide(L)'
;RAVKTFHGHQNEVNAIKWDPQGRLLASCSDDMTLKIWSMSKETPVHNLQAHNKEIYTIKWSPTGPGTMNPNATLLLASASFDSTVRLW
;
A
#
# COMPACT_ATOMS: atom_id res chain seq x y z
N ARG A 1 0.95 -21.73 -11.34
CA ARG A 1 1.65 -21.70 -10.03
C ARG A 1 1.92 -20.24 -9.69
N ALA A 2 1.71 -19.82 -8.44
CA ALA A 2 2.08 -18.46 -8.03
C ALA A 2 3.59 -18.23 -8.24
N VAL A 3 3.96 -17.07 -8.80
CA VAL A 3 5.37 -16.70 -9.01
C VAL A 3 6.01 -16.25 -7.70
N LYS A 4 5.22 -15.60 -6.84
CA LYS A 4 5.63 -15.15 -5.52
C LYS A 4 4.41 -15.00 -4.62
N THR A 5 4.57 -15.28 -3.34
CA THR A 5 3.55 -15.08 -2.30
C THR A 5 4.18 -14.27 -1.17
N PHE A 6 3.54 -13.18 -0.77
CA PHE A 6 3.96 -12.39 0.39
C PHE A 6 3.13 -12.81 1.60
N HIS A 7 3.80 -13.25 2.66
CA HIS A 7 3.17 -13.59 3.92
C HIS A 7 3.43 -12.46 4.93
N GLY A 8 2.38 -11.91 5.55
CA GLY A 8 2.58 -10.89 6.58
C GLY A 8 1.32 -10.18 7.05
N HIS A 9 0.28 -10.06 6.23
CA HIS A 9 -1.03 -9.66 6.73
C HIS A 9 -1.62 -10.74 7.62
N GLN A 10 -2.32 -10.33 8.68
CA GLN A 10 -2.93 -11.25 9.65
C GLN A 10 -4.42 -11.45 9.42
N ASN A 11 -5.00 -10.71 8.47
CA ASN A 11 -6.39 -10.84 8.06
C ASN A 11 -6.55 -10.62 6.55
N GLU A 12 -7.78 -10.56 6.03
CA GLU A 12 -8.07 -10.43 4.61
C GLU A 12 -7.33 -9.26 3.97
N VAL A 13 -6.76 -9.49 2.78
CA VAL A 13 -6.13 -8.44 1.98
C VAL A 13 -7.16 -7.89 1.00
N ASN A 14 -7.53 -6.62 1.19
CA ASN A 14 -8.67 -6.03 0.48
C ASN A 14 -8.27 -5.40 -0.86
N ALA A 15 -7.12 -4.74 -0.91
CA ALA A 15 -6.68 -4.05 -2.11
C ALA A 15 -5.15 -4.02 -2.24
N ILE A 16 -4.70 -3.96 -3.49
CA ILE A 16 -3.30 -3.75 -3.87
C ILE A 16 -3.16 -2.62 -4.88
N LYS A 17 -2.03 -1.90 -4.87
CA LYS A 17 -1.65 -0.91 -5.88
C LYS A 17 -0.12 -0.85 -6.04
N TRP A 18 0.33 -0.88 -7.29
CA TRP A 18 1.73 -0.58 -7.63
C TRP A 18 2.02 0.91 -7.47
N ASP A 19 3.23 1.24 -7.02
CA ASP A 19 3.75 2.60 -7.14
C ASP A 19 3.88 3.00 -8.62
N PRO A 20 3.99 4.29 -8.95
CA PRO A 20 4.05 4.73 -10.33
C PRO A 20 5.22 4.17 -11.16
N GLN A 21 6.31 3.74 -10.52
CA GLN A 21 7.44 3.14 -11.23
C GLN A 21 7.37 1.60 -11.29
N GLY A 22 6.39 0.98 -10.65
CA GLY A 22 6.22 -0.48 -10.62
C GLY A 22 7.31 -1.21 -9.82
N ARG A 23 8.02 -0.53 -8.92
CA ARG A 23 9.09 -1.09 -8.08
C ARG A 23 8.58 -1.63 -6.74
N LEU A 24 7.52 -1.02 -6.22
CA LEU A 24 6.91 -1.29 -4.93
C LEU A 24 5.43 -1.62 -5.10
N LEU A 25 4.97 -2.60 -4.33
CA LEU A 25 3.55 -2.94 -4.24
C LEU A 25 3.05 -2.52 -2.86
N ALA A 26 1.97 -1.74 -2.81
CA ALA A 26 1.24 -1.46 -1.58
C ALA A 26 0.07 -2.43 -1.44
N SER A 27 -0.22 -2.87 -0.22
CA SER A 27 -1.43 -3.62 0.14
C SER A 27 -2.05 -3.09 1.43
N CYS A 28 -3.36 -3.26 1.56
CA CYS A 28 -4.10 -2.94 2.79
C CYS A 28 -5.04 -4.09 3.17
N SER A 29 -5.41 -4.16 4.45
CA SER A 29 -6.06 -5.33 5.03
C SER A 29 -7.05 -4.98 6.14
N ASP A 30 -7.92 -5.95 6.46
CA ASP A 30 -8.76 -5.96 7.66
C ASP A 30 -7.94 -6.01 8.96
N ASP A 31 -6.65 -6.36 8.90
CA ASP A 31 -5.74 -6.26 10.05
C ASP A 31 -5.33 -4.82 10.41
N MET A 32 -5.98 -3.82 9.78
CA MET A 32 -5.80 -2.39 10.00
C MET A 32 -4.41 -1.86 9.56
N THR A 33 -3.62 -2.69 8.86
CA THR A 33 -2.29 -2.34 8.41
C THR A 33 -2.23 -2.05 6.92
N LEU A 34 -1.28 -1.20 6.57
CA LEU A 34 -0.83 -0.98 5.20
C LEU A 34 0.61 -1.49 5.11
N LYS A 35 0.89 -2.35 4.13
CA LYS A 35 2.24 -2.88 3.90
C LYS A 35 2.74 -2.50 2.52
N ILE A 36 4.03 -2.19 2.44
CA ILE A 36 4.74 -1.94 1.18
C ILE A 36 5.73 -3.08 0.97
N TRP A 37 5.74 -3.62 -0.24
CA TRP A 37 6.52 -4.79 -0.62
C TRP A 37 7.50 -4.46 -1.73
N SER A 38 8.69 -5.04 -1.66
CA SER A 38 9.63 -5.10 -2.78
C SER A 38 9.66 -6.50 -3.36
N MET A 39 9.74 -6.61 -4.69
CA MET A 39 9.91 -7.92 -5.35
C MET A 39 11.24 -8.59 -5.03
N SER A 40 12.22 -7.86 -4.51
CA SER A 40 13.53 -8.42 -4.10
C SER A 40 13.58 -8.96 -2.68
N LYS A 41 12.55 -8.72 -1.84
CA LYS A 41 12.53 -9.13 -0.42
C LYS A 41 11.34 -10.03 -0.14
N GLU A 42 11.41 -10.87 0.87
CA GLU A 42 10.28 -11.70 1.30
C GLU A 42 9.41 -11.00 2.35
N THR A 43 10.00 -10.08 3.11
CA THR A 43 9.33 -9.28 4.13
C THR A 43 8.92 -7.91 3.59
N PRO A 44 7.90 -7.27 4.19
CA PRO A 44 7.49 -5.94 3.78
C PRO A 44 8.62 -4.93 4.09
N VAL A 45 8.86 -4.00 3.16
CA VAL A 45 9.80 -2.88 3.38
C VAL A 45 9.22 -1.85 4.34
N HIS A 46 7.89 -1.71 4.37
CA HIS A 46 7.19 -0.91 5.35
C HIS A 46 5.96 -1.66 5.86
N ASN A 47 5.72 -1.55 7.16
CA ASN A 47 4.55 -2.09 7.84
C ASN A 47 3.95 -0.99 8.72
N LEU A 48 2.84 -0.41 8.29
CA LEU A 48 2.22 0.73 8.94
C LEU A 48 0.92 0.27 9.63
N GLN A 49 0.80 0.55 10.93
CA GLN A 49 -0.50 0.53 11.62
C GLN A 49 -1.28 1.77 11.16
N ALA A 50 -1.89 1.67 9.97
CA ALA A 50 -2.38 2.83 9.25
C ALA A 50 -3.70 3.36 9.82
N HIS A 51 -4.58 2.48 10.27
CA HIS A 51 -5.92 2.82 10.74
C HIS A 51 -6.29 2.05 12.03
N ASN A 52 -7.43 2.40 12.63
CA ASN A 52 -7.97 1.73 13.82
C ASN A 52 -9.09 0.72 13.49
N LYS A 53 -9.40 0.57 12.20
CA LYS A 53 -10.36 -0.38 11.63
C LYS A 53 -9.90 -0.81 10.24
N GLU A 54 -10.64 -1.71 9.64
CA GLU A 54 -10.40 -2.33 8.33
C GLU A 54 -10.11 -1.29 7.25
N ILE A 55 -9.17 -1.58 6.34
CA ILE A 55 -8.81 -0.70 5.23
C ILE A 55 -9.24 -1.35 3.92
N TYR A 56 -10.17 -0.73 3.21
CA TYR A 56 -10.77 -1.33 2.01
C TYR A 56 -10.12 -0.89 0.69
N THR A 57 -9.43 0.25 0.67
CA THR A 57 -8.81 0.72 -0.55
C THR A 57 -7.60 1.62 -0.28
N ILE A 58 -6.70 1.63 -1.26
CA ILE A 58 -5.51 2.45 -1.30
C ILE A 58 -5.29 3.00 -2.72
N LYS A 59 -4.64 4.17 -2.82
CA LYS A 59 -4.28 4.82 -4.09
C LYS A 59 -2.97 5.60 -3.96
N TRP A 60 -2.00 5.32 -4.82
CA TRP A 60 -0.87 6.22 -5.01
C TRP A 60 -1.32 7.49 -5.73
N SER A 61 -0.75 8.63 -5.35
CA SER A 61 -0.92 9.87 -6.08
C SER A 61 -0.26 9.79 -7.45
N PRO A 62 -0.76 10.51 -8.47
CA PRO A 62 -0.16 10.58 -9.80
C PRO A 62 1.03 11.56 -9.84
N THR A 63 1.87 11.55 -8.81
CA THR A 63 3.00 12.45 -8.61
C THR A 63 4.27 11.69 -8.29
N GLY A 64 5.41 12.38 -8.31
CA GLY A 64 6.72 11.79 -8.05
C GLY A 64 7.30 11.10 -9.28
N PRO A 65 8.54 10.59 -9.16
CA PRO A 65 9.26 10.14 -10.34
C PRO A 65 8.53 8.99 -11.03
N GLY A 66 8.45 9.02 -12.35
CA GLY A 66 7.66 8.08 -13.17
C GLY A 66 6.24 8.53 -13.50
N THR A 67 5.82 9.72 -13.06
CA THR A 67 4.50 10.31 -13.38
C THR A 67 4.60 11.59 -14.23
N MET A 68 3.46 12.15 -14.62
CA MET A 68 3.37 13.44 -15.32
C MET A 68 3.76 14.64 -14.45
N ASN A 69 3.89 14.45 -13.13
CA ASN A 69 4.33 15.50 -12.20
C ASN A 69 5.48 14.98 -11.30
N PRO A 70 6.70 14.85 -11.85
CA PRO A 70 7.79 14.15 -11.19
C PRO A 70 8.39 14.89 -9.99
N ASN A 71 8.19 16.20 -9.90
CA ASN A 71 8.76 17.04 -8.84
C ASN A 71 7.83 17.18 -7.62
N ALA A 72 6.57 16.75 -7.73
CA ALA A 72 5.65 16.73 -6.61
C ALA A 72 5.84 15.49 -5.75
N THR A 73 5.62 15.62 -4.44
CA THR A 73 5.71 14.50 -3.48
C THR A 73 4.78 13.35 -3.89
N LEU A 74 5.33 12.14 -3.96
CA LEU A 74 4.55 10.91 -4.08
C LEU A 74 3.89 10.62 -2.73
N LEU A 75 2.57 10.41 -2.75
CA LEU A 75 1.77 10.09 -1.58
C LEU A 75 1.00 8.79 -1.81
N LEU A 76 0.65 8.12 -0.73
CA LEU A 76 -0.28 7.00 -0.70
C LEU A 76 -1.50 7.37 0.14
N ALA A 77 -2.69 7.30 -0.45
CA ALA A 77 -3.94 7.49 0.25
C ALA A 77 -4.52 6.14 0.69
N SER A 78 -5.09 6.08 1.89
CA SER A 78 -5.86 4.95 2.42
C SER A 78 -7.23 5.40 2.92
N ALA A 79 -8.25 4.56 2.76
CA ALA A 79 -9.60 4.78 3.30
C ALA A 79 -10.07 3.57 4.12
N SER A 80 -10.64 3.84 5.29
CA SER A 80 -10.93 2.83 6.30
C SER A 80 -12.34 2.95 6.88
N PHE A 81 -12.81 1.85 7.46
CA PHE A 81 -14.03 1.79 8.25
C PHE A 81 -13.96 2.62 9.55
N ASP A 82 -12.80 3.17 9.91
CA ASP A 82 -12.65 4.13 11.00
C ASP A 82 -13.15 5.54 10.66
N SER A 83 -13.83 5.70 9.52
CA SER A 83 -14.37 6.96 9.01
C SER A 83 -13.30 8.01 8.70
N THR A 84 -12.05 7.59 8.46
CA THR A 84 -10.96 8.50 8.07
C THR A 84 -10.34 8.13 6.72
N VAL A 85 -9.81 9.17 6.07
CA VAL A 85 -8.88 9.04 4.95
C VAL A 85 -7.54 9.57 5.42
N ARG A 86 -6.46 8.83 5.16
CA ARG A 86 -5.09 9.23 5.54
C ARG A 86 -4.19 9.26 4.32
N LEU A 87 -3.25 10.20 4.32
CA LEU A 87 -2.19 10.33 3.31
C LEU A 87 -0.86 9.99 3.98
N TRP A 88 -0.04 9.21 3.28
CA TRP A 88 1.28 8.75 3.68
C TRP A 88 2.33 9.15 2.67
#